data_AF-A0A519LD76-F1
#
_entry.id   AF-A0A519LD76-F1
#
_cell.length_a   1.000
_cell.length_b   1.000
_cell.length_c   1.000
_cell.angle_alpha   90.00
_cell.angle_beta   90.00
_cell.angle_gamma   90.00
#
_symmetry.space_group_name_H-M   'P 1'
#
loop_
_entity.id
_entity.type
_entity.pdbx_description
1 polymer ?
#
loop_
_entity_poly.entity_id
_entity_poly.type
_entity_poly.pdbx_seq_one_letter_code
_entity_poly.pdbx_strand_id
1 'polypeptide(L)'
;MSATDPVSALHATLIRRETPETVGKMVLDALPEMKRDTFIDRLRRLVGLPVRTGFDFAPHQRFGWSSMSRVFRRPDPFDRQLNKARELASLFLGETLPDGADGADAAALDAVARDLNRLIQKTPGKAGFKDDRLTAAERRTAGLALSRRRYDKLFRLVGRLERRAVRLAREEQKADLILVGKAALAPRLTVEDFAGDTGSAAFVAYYAARMKLRSEFTVNGQQKPFDEFASALLKRCEGQAGTSWWAIAHVFPRADVLARLTEEQKGRLLGQWFDILQVAAARLDEVYQSTNIDLENMIVRRGNDSSTWNLLAGAFNRARDHWIALLDAMGADAVLDAMMPGKVLRLMAGDVAAWHRSAGGGVHPDTRVWRRLPPPWAVLNGEAVCTRADIETACREAGLQPGKGGWTRPRERTAVAVFRPTPELVHGVAVSNPFLADYLKQAGAFSGKALKVDKL
;
A
#
# COMPACT_ATOMS: atom_id res chain seq x y z
N MET A 1 -19.11 -2.48 -27.86
CA MET A 1 -17.99 -2.64 -26.91
C MET A 1 -18.20 -3.96 -26.21
N SER A 2 -17.26 -4.90 -26.31
CA SER A 2 -17.38 -6.22 -25.63
C SER A 2 -17.70 -5.99 -24.16
N ALA A 3 -18.80 -6.58 -23.66
CA ALA A 3 -19.16 -6.48 -22.26
C ALA A 3 -18.08 -7.21 -21.45
N THR A 4 -17.18 -6.44 -20.84
CA THR A 4 -16.21 -6.99 -19.90
C THR A 4 -16.98 -7.76 -18.83
N ASP A 5 -16.58 -9.01 -18.59
CA ASP A 5 -17.10 -9.82 -17.50
C ASP A 5 -17.13 -8.98 -16.19
N PRO A 6 -18.29 -8.84 -15.52
CA PRO A 6 -18.43 -8.00 -14.33
C PRO A 6 -17.42 -8.32 -13.22
N VAL A 7 -17.04 -9.60 -13.08
CA VAL A 7 -16.05 -10.03 -12.09
C VAL A 7 -14.65 -9.54 -12.46
N SER A 8 -14.24 -9.68 -13.72
CA SER A 8 -12.99 -9.11 -14.24
C SER A 8 -12.93 -7.59 -14.06
N ALA A 9 -14.05 -6.89 -14.25
CA ALA A 9 -14.13 -5.46 -14.02
C ALA A 9 -13.94 -5.11 -12.53
N LEU A 10 -14.56 -5.86 -11.60
CA LEU A 10 -14.36 -5.72 -10.16
C LEU A 10 -12.91 -6.02 -9.74
N HIS A 11 -12.28 -7.06 -10.30
CA HIS A 11 -10.88 -7.42 -10.03
C HIS A 11 -9.92 -6.29 -10.40
N ALA A 12 -10.13 -5.66 -11.55
CA ALA A 12 -9.33 -4.51 -11.98
C ALA A 12 -9.39 -3.33 -10.99
N THR A 13 -10.44 -3.24 -10.16
CA THR A 13 -10.54 -2.19 -9.13
C THR A 13 -9.57 -2.39 -7.98
N LEU A 14 -9.09 -3.62 -7.70
CA LEU A 14 -8.27 -3.95 -6.52
C LEU A 14 -6.98 -3.12 -6.46
N ILE A 15 -6.34 -2.91 -7.61
CA ILE A 15 -5.12 -2.09 -7.77
C ILE A 15 -5.38 -0.62 -8.16
N ARG A 16 -6.65 -0.23 -8.36
CA ARG A 16 -7.07 1.14 -8.68
C ARG A 16 -7.60 1.86 -7.44
N ARG A 17 -7.76 3.19 -7.53
CA ARG A 17 -8.33 4.06 -6.50
C ARG A 17 -9.74 4.50 -6.86
N GLU A 18 -10.53 3.58 -7.40
CA GLU A 18 -11.95 3.82 -7.61
C GLU A 18 -12.63 4.13 -6.27
N THR A 19 -13.61 5.04 -6.30
CA THR A 19 -14.37 5.39 -5.12
C THR A 19 -15.31 4.23 -4.74
N PRO A 20 -15.65 4.07 -3.45
CA PRO A 20 -16.65 3.09 -3.00
C PRO A 20 -17.97 3.21 -3.75
N GLU A 21 -18.38 4.42 -4.15
CA GLU A 21 -19.58 4.66 -4.94
C GLU A 21 -19.50 4.05 -6.33
N THR A 22 -18.39 4.26 -7.04
CA THR A 22 -18.15 3.67 -8.36
C THR A 22 -18.12 2.15 -8.27
N VAL A 23 -17.41 1.59 -7.29
CA VAL A 23 -17.34 0.13 -7.10
C VAL A 23 -18.70 -0.42 -6.66
N GLY A 24 -19.44 0.29 -5.81
CA GLY A 24 -20.79 -0.07 -5.39
C GLY A 24 -21.76 -0.18 -6.56
N LYS A 25 -21.68 0.73 -7.55
CA LYS A 25 -22.45 0.60 -8.81
C LYS A 25 -22.06 -0.65 -9.59
N MET A 26 -20.77 -0.91 -9.76
CA MET A 26 -20.28 -2.14 -10.42
C MET A 26 -20.75 -3.41 -9.71
N VAL A 27 -20.80 -3.40 -8.37
CA VAL A 27 -21.32 -4.50 -7.56
C VAL A 27 -22.82 -4.73 -7.84
N LEU A 28 -23.62 -3.65 -7.89
CA LEU A 28 -25.05 -3.77 -8.19
C LEU A 28 -25.29 -4.24 -9.64
N ASP A 29 -24.40 -3.91 -10.57
CA ASP A 29 -24.44 -4.45 -11.94
C ASP A 29 -24.09 -5.94 -11.97
N ALA A 30 -23.12 -6.38 -11.17
CA ALA A 30 -22.71 -7.78 -11.05
C ALA A 30 -23.72 -8.65 -10.27
N LEU A 31 -24.51 -8.05 -9.38
CA LEU A 31 -25.53 -8.71 -8.55
C LEU A 31 -26.92 -8.04 -8.74
N PRO A 32 -27.58 -8.20 -9.90
CA PRO A 32 -28.83 -7.51 -10.22
C PRO A 32 -29.99 -7.79 -9.25
N GLU A 33 -29.98 -8.94 -8.57
CA GLU A 33 -30.94 -9.28 -7.52
C GLU A 33 -30.88 -8.28 -6.35
N MET A 34 -29.71 -7.71 -6.06
CA MET A 34 -29.56 -6.66 -5.05
C MET A 34 -30.17 -5.32 -5.49
N LYS A 35 -30.47 -5.15 -6.79
CA LYS A 35 -31.24 -4.00 -7.31
C LYS A 35 -32.75 -4.21 -7.17
N ARG A 36 -33.22 -5.46 -7.29
CA ARG A 36 -34.66 -5.82 -7.36
C ARG A 36 -35.30 -5.93 -5.98
N ASP A 37 -34.57 -6.47 -5.01
CA ASP A 37 -35.01 -6.45 -3.63
C ASP A 37 -34.88 -5.04 -3.08
N THR A 38 -35.91 -4.59 -2.35
CA THR A 38 -35.83 -3.46 -1.41
C THR A 38 -34.88 -3.76 -0.26
N PHE A 39 -33.72 -4.35 -0.53
CA PHE A 39 -32.64 -4.61 0.40
C PHE A 39 -31.93 -3.30 0.74
N ILE A 40 -31.64 -2.45 -0.25
CA ILE A 40 -31.14 -1.09 -0.01
C ILE A 40 -32.20 -0.23 0.68
N ASP A 41 -33.49 -0.36 0.31
CA ASP A 41 -34.57 0.38 0.98
C ASP A 41 -34.91 -0.15 2.38
N ARG A 42 -34.78 -1.46 2.63
CA ARG A 42 -34.85 -2.05 3.98
C ARG A 42 -33.65 -1.68 4.81
N LEU A 43 -32.42 -1.70 4.26
CA LEU A 43 -31.24 -1.18 4.93
C LEU A 43 -31.50 0.28 5.34
N ARG A 44 -31.87 1.15 4.38
CA ARG A 44 -32.19 2.57 4.63
C ARG A 44 -33.20 2.77 5.75
N ARG A 45 -34.26 1.94 5.82
CA ARG A 45 -35.25 1.97 6.92
C ARG A 45 -34.73 1.41 8.24
N LEU A 46 -33.95 0.33 8.23
CA LEU A 46 -33.39 -0.32 9.43
C LEU A 46 -32.31 0.53 10.13
N VAL A 47 -31.56 1.36 9.38
CA VAL A 47 -30.54 2.27 9.92
C VAL A 47 -30.96 3.75 9.96
N GLY A 48 -32.23 4.06 9.67
CA GLY A 48 -32.79 5.41 9.82
C GLY A 48 -32.20 6.46 8.86
N LEU A 49 -31.70 6.04 7.70
CA LEU A 49 -31.10 6.93 6.71
C LEU A 49 -32.17 7.60 5.84
N PRO A 50 -32.07 8.92 5.57
CA PRO A 50 -32.98 9.59 4.67
C PRO A 50 -32.87 8.99 3.25
N VAL A 51 -34.02 8.90 2.57
CA VAL A 51 -34.23 8.32 1.22
C VAL A 51 -33.26 8.86 0.14
N ARG A 52 -32.58 9.98 0.42
CA ARG A 52 -31.65 10.70 -0.44
C ARG A 52 -30.17 10.58 -0.03
N THR A 53 -29.71 9.42 0.42
CA THR A 53 -28.29 9.14 0.66
C THR A 53 -27.84 7.89 -0.10
N GLY A 54 -28.00 7.92 -1.42
CA GLY A 54 -27.44 6.91 -2.33
C GLY A 54 -25.99 7.19 -2.72
N PHE A 55 -25.36 6.24 -3.43
CA PHE A 55 -24.06 6.47 -4.08
C PHE A 55 -24.06 7.74 -4.95
N ASP A 56 -25.21 8.15 -5.48
CA ASP A 56 -25.38 9.33 -6.34
C ASP A 56 -25.17 10.70 -5.65
N PHE A 57 -25.03 10.73 -4.32
CA PHE A 57 -24.86 11.98 -3.57
C PHE A 57 -23.40 12.40 -3.40
N ALA A 58 -22.44 11.54 -3.75
CA ALA A 58 -21.05 11.93 -3.71
C ALA A 58 -20.78 13.06 -4.73
N PRO A 59 -19.94 14.08 -4.40
CA PRO A 59 -19.67 15.19 -5.30
C PRO A 59 -19.29 14.74 -6.71
N HIS A 60 -18.44 13.73 -6.82
CA HIS A 60 -17.99 13.21 -8.12
C HIS A 60 -19.11 12.58 -8.97
N GLN A 61 -20.20 12.09 -8.36
CA GLN A 61 -21.37 11.62 -9.10
C GLN A 61 -22.22 12.80 -9.57
N ARG A 62 -22.41 13.81 -8.71
CA ARG A 62 -23.15 15.03 -9.06
C ARG A 62 -22.49 15.82 -10.20
N PHE A 63 -21.16 15.92 -10.19
CA PHE A 63 -20.40 16.68 -11.17
C PHE A 63 -19.86 15.83 -12.33
N GLY A 64 -19.99 14.50 -12.27
CA GLY A 64 -19.48 13.57 -13.27
C GLY A 64 -17.96 13.37 -13.28
N TRP A 65 -17.22 14.00 -12.36
CA TRP A 65 -15.76 13.85 -12.23
C TRP A 65 -15.27 14.15 -10.80
N SER A 66 -14.07 13.65 -10.45
CA SER A 66 -13.42 13.90 -9.16
C SER A 66 -12.04 14.52 -9.36
N SER A 67 -11.64 15.42 -8.46
CA SER A 67 -10.28 15.97 -8.42
C SER A 67 -9.24 14.99 -7.85
N MET A 68 -9.66 13.79 -7.48
CA MET A 68 -8.81 12.74 -6.92
C MET A 68 -8.36 11.75 -7.99
N SER A 69 -7.06 11.43 -7.99
CA SER A 69 -6.51 10.41 -8.90
C SER A 69 -7.11 9.03 -8.65
N ARG A 70 -7.52 8.37 -9.73
CA ARG A 70 -8.07 7.00 -9.79
C ARG A 70 -7.01 5.90 -9.83
N VAL A 71 -5.73 6.25 -9.90
CA VAL A 71 -4.61 5.30 -9.93
C VAL A 71 -3.65 5.57 -8.78
N PHE A 72 -3.01 4.52 -8.28
CA PHE A 72 -1.83 4.70 -7.46
C PHE A 72 -0.66 5.11 -8.35
N ARG A 73 0.26 5.90 -7.78
CA ARG A 73 1.49 6.25 -8.48
C ARG A 73 2.27 4.96 -8.75
N ARG A 74 2.64 4.74 -10.00
CA ARG A 74 3.57 3.68 -10.40
C ARG A 74 4.96 4.28 -10.64
N PRO A 75 6.03 3.47 -10.57
CA PRO A 75 7.34 3.89 -11.03
C PRO A 75 7.28 4.34 -12.49
N ASP A 76 8.08 5.35 -12.84
CA ASP A 76 8.19 5.80 -14.24
C ASP A 76 9.01 4.78 -15.04
N PRO A 77 8.58 4.39 -16.25
CA PRO A 77 9.30 3.42 -17.06
C PRO A 77 10.62 3.98 -17.59
N PHE A 78 11.61 3.11 -17.75
CA PHE A 78 12.95 3.41 -18.28
C PHE A 78 13.14 3.03 -19.75
N ASP A 79 12.07 3.03 -20.55
CA ASP A 79 12.07 2.61 -21.96
C ASP A 79 13.13 3.33 -22.80
N ARG A 80 13.34 4.63 -22.56
CA ARG A 80 14.35 5.41 -23.29
C ARG A 80 15.76 4.84 -23.12
N GLN A 81 16.08 4.30 -21.94
CA GLN A 81 17.40 3.75 -21.65
C GLN A 81 17.52 2.31 -22.12
N LEU A 82 16.44 1.53 -22.07
CA LEU A 82 16.37 0.21 -22.69
C LEU A 82 16.54 0.30 -24.20
N ASN A 83 15.80 1.19 -24.87
CA ASN A 83 15.93 1.41 -26.30
C ASN A 83 17.34 1.89 -26.67
N LYS A 84 17.94 2.74 -25.85
CA LYS A 84 19.33 3.15 -26.07
C LYS A 84 20.33 2.01 -25.85
N ALA A 85 20.07 1.10 -24.94
CA ALA A 85 20.87 -0.10 -24.72
C ALA A 85 20.82 -1.03 -25.94
N ARG A 86 19.62 -1.31 -26.45
CA ARG A 86 19.39 -2.10 -27.67
C ARG A 86 20.09 -1.48 -28.87
N GLU A 87 19.90 -0.18 -29.09
CA GLU A 87 20.55 0.56 -30.19
C GLU A 87 22.08 0.44 -30.14
N LEU A 88 22.68 0.61 -28.95
CA LEU A 88 24.14 0.59 -28.82
C LEU A 88 24.72 -0.82 -28.85
N ALA A 89 24.00 -1.82 -28.37
CA ALA A 89 24.41 -3.22 -28.53
C ALA A 89 24.43 -3.61 -30.00
N SER A 90 23.37 -3.29 -30.74
CA SER A 90 23.30 -3.55 -32.18
C SER A 90 24.41 -2.79 -32.93
N LEU A 91 24.53 -1.48 -32.70
CA LEU A 91 25.47 -0.63 -33.45
C LEU A 91 26.95 -0.90 -33.13
N PHE A 92 27.28 -1.22 -31.88
CA PHE A 92 28.69 -1.34 -31.46
C PHE A 92 29.17 -2.78 -31.33
N LEU A 93 28.28 -3.71 -31.02
CA LEU A 93 28.62 -5.10 -30.76
C LEU A 93 28.09 -6.04 -31.85
N GLY A 94 27.15 -5.60 -32.69
CA GLY A 94 26.45 -6.48 -33.63
C GLY A 94 25.47 -7.43 -32.93
N GLU A 95 25.13 -7.14 -31.67
CA GLU A 95 24.33 -8.02 -30.80
C GLU A 95 22.91 -7.50 -30.63
N THR A 96 21.96 -8.43 -30.53
CA THR A 96 20.55 -8.12 -30.28
C THR A 96 20.23 -8.46 -28.82
N LEU A 97 19.84 -7.44 -28.05
CA LEU A 97 19.34 -7.64 -26.69
C LEU A 97 17.84 -8.00 -26.72
N PRO A 98 17.30 -8.65 -25.68
CA PRO A 98 15.89 -9.03 -25.65
C PRO A 98 14.94 -7.86 -25.96
N ASP A 99 14.09 -8.07 -26.97
CA ASP A 99 12.98 -7.18 -27.27
C ASP A 99 11.82 -7.39 -26.28
N GLY A 100 10.94 -6.40 -26.17
CA GLY A 100 9.76 -6.49 -25.31
C GLY A 100 10.01 -6.35 -23.80
N ALA A 101 11.27 -6.22 -23.35
CA ALA A 101 11.58 -5.91 -21.95
C ALA A 101 10.88 -4.60 -21.53
N ASP A 102 10.02 -4.67 -20.52
CA ASP A 102 9.23 -3.56 -20.01
C ASP A 102 10.12 -2.62 -19.17
N GLY A 103 10.19 -1.35 -19.55
CA GLY A 103 10.94 -0.35 -18.78
C GLY A 103 10.37 -0.07 -17.39
N ALA A 104 9.15 -0.54 -17.11
CA ALA A 104 8.53 -0.50 -15.80
C ALA A 104 8.79 -1.75 -14.94
N ASP A 105 9.54 -2.75 -15.45
CA ASP A 105 9.92 -3.98 -14.72
C ASP A 105 11.42 -3.97 -14.34
N ALA A 106 11.70 -3.98 -13.04
CA ALA A 106 13.07 -4.02 -12.53
C ALA A 106 13.84 -5.28 -12.95
N ALA A 107 13.19 -6.44 -13.00
CA ALA A 107 13.83 -7.71 -13.37
C ALA A 107 14.22 -7.70 -14.85
N ALA A 108 13.33 -7.18 -15.71
CA ALA A 108 13.63 -6.96 -17.12
C ALA A 108 14.83 -6.01 -17.32
N LEU A 109 14.88 -4.90 -16.57
CA LEU A 109 15.98 -3.95 -16.63
C LEU A 109 17.31 -4.56 -16.14
N ASP A 110 17.27 -5.37 -15.09
CA ASP A 110 18.44 -6.06 -14.55
C ASP A 110 18.95 -7.14 -15.53
N ALA A 111 18.05 -7.89 -16.18
CA ALA A 111 18.42 -8.86 -17.21
C ALA A 111 19.18 -8.20 -18.37
N VAL A 112 18.68 -7.07 -18.88
CA VAL A 112 19.35 -6.30 -19.94
C VAL A 112 20.71 -5.77 -19.46
N ALA A 113 20.80 -5.32 -18.21
CA ALA A 113 22.08 -4.89 -17.63
C ALA A 113 23.08 -6.05 -17.53
N ARG A 114 22.62 -7.23 -17.11
CA ARG A 114 23.43 -8.46 -17.00
C ARG A 114 23.97 -8.91 -18.35
N ASP A 115 23.13 -8.90 -19.39
CA ASP A 115 23.54 -9.23 -20.75
C ASP A 115 24.59 -8.25 -21.27
N LEU A 116 24.37 -6.94 -21.08
CA LEU A 116 25.35 -5.93 -21.47
C LEU A 116 26.67 -6.07 -20.71
N ASN A 117 26.63 -6.36 -19.40
CA ASN A 117 27.82 -6.62 -18.60
C ASN A 117 28.62 -7.80 -19.18
N ARG A 118 27.94 -8.91 -19.52
CA ARG A 118 28.55 -10.08 -20.15
C ARG A 118 29.20 -9.72 -21.49
N LEU A 119 28.47 -9.02 -22.35
CA LEU A 119 28.95 -8.65 -23.69
C LEU A 119 30.17 -7.73 -23.67
N ILE A 120 30.29 -6.84 -22.67
CA ILE A 120 31.44 -5.93 -22.57
C ILE A 120 32.49 -6.40 -21.54
N GLN A 121 32.32 -7.61 -21.00
CA GLN A 121 33.14 -8.19 -19.93
C GLN A 121 33.34 -7.23 -18.74
N LYS A 122 32.27 -6.54 -18.33
CA LYS A 122 32.26 -5.69 -17.14
C LYS A 122 31.75 -6.50 -15.95
N THR A 123 32.48 -6.45 -14.84
CA THR A 123 32.04 -6.99 -13.56
C THR A 123 30.79 -6.24 -13.05
N PRO A 124 29.69 -6.93 -12.70
CA PRO A 124 28.51 -6.28 -12.15
C PRO A 124 28.81 -5.44 -10.90
N GLY A 125 28.17 -4.27 -10.78
CA GLY A 125 28.33 -3.36 -9.63
C GLY A 125 29.65 -2.57 -9.57
N LYS A 126 30.65 -2.93 -10.38
CA LYS A 126 31.91 -2.18 -10.55
C LYS A 126 31.72 -1.05 -11.57
N ALA A 127 32.15 0.17 -11.25
CA ALA A 127 31.85 1.35 -12.07
C ALA A 127 32.98 2.41 -12.08
N GLY A 128 34.13 2.11 -11.47
CA GLY A 128 35.32 2.94 -11.45
C GLY A 128 35.98 3.01 -12.81
N PHE A 129 36.19 4.22 -13.34
CA PHE A 129 36.81 4.40 -14.65
C PHE A 129 38.32 4.11 -14.66
N LYS A 130 38.95 4.16 -13.49
CA LYS A 130 40.39 3.90 -13.33
C LYS A 130 40.64 2.40 -13.23
N ASP A 131 39.91 1.74 -12.33
CA ASP A 131 40.29 0.39 -11.87
C ASP A 131 39.37 -0.71 -12.42
N ASP A 132 38.13 -0.39 -12.80
CA ASP A 132 37.14 -1.39 -13.22
C ASP A 132 36.96 -1.48 -14.75
N ARG A 133 37.65 -0.61 -15.50
CA ARG A 133 37.48 -0.47 -16.94
C ARG A 133 38.60 -1.19 -17.68
N LEU A 134 38.24 -2.06 -18.62
CA LEU A 134 39.24 -2.68 -19.51
C LEU A 134 40.07 -1.63 -20.27
N THR A 135 41.39 -1.79 -20.20
CA THR A 135 42.41 -1.11 -21.00
C THR A 135 42.34 -1.52 -22.46
N ALA A 136 43.13 -0.86 -23.33
CA ALA A 136 43.19 -1.22 -24.74
C ALA A 136 43.76 -2.62 -24.98
N ALA A 137 44.68 -3.10 -24.13
CA ALA A 137 45.20 -4.46 -24.21
C ALA A 137 44.12 -5.46 -23.80
N GLU A 138 43.49 -5.26 -22.63
CA GLU A 138 42.46 -6.17 -22.11
C GLU A 138 41.24 -6.27 -23.03
N ARG A 139 40.79 -5.16 -23.65
CA ARG A 139 39.71 -5.22 -24.65
C ARG A 139 40.06 -6.08 -25.86
N ARG A 140 41.31 -6.04 -26.33
CA ARG A 140 41.75 -6.88 -27.46
C ARG A 140 41.80 -8.36 -27.05
N THR A 141 42.29 -8.66 -25.85
CA THR A 141 42.27 -10.02 -25.29
C THR A 141 40.84 -10.53 -25.11
N ALA A 142 39.91 -9.65 -24.73
CA ALA A 142 38.48 -9.93 -24.60
C ALA A 142 37.75 -10.09 -25.95
N GLY A 143 38.43 -9.95 -27.10
CA GLY A 143 37.79 -9.99 -28.42
C GLY A 143 36.94 -8.77 -28.75
N LEU A 144 37.03 -7.69 -27.96
CA LEU A 144 36.24 -6.48 -28.14
C LEU A 144 36.97 -5.50 -29.07
N ALA A 145 36.60 -5.50 -30.35
CA ALA A 145 37.07 -4.55 -31.38
C ALA A 145 36.43 -3.15 -31.21
N LEU A 146 36.39 -2.62 -29.97
CA LEU A 146 35.77 -1.36 -29.61
C LEU A 146 36.80 -0.26 -29.38
N SER A 147 36.54 0.91 -29.94
CA SER A 147 37.25 2.12 -29.54
C SER A 147 36.97 2.45 -28.07
N ARG A 148 37.93 3.08 -27.38
CA ARG A 148 37.79 3.51 -25.99
C ARG A 148 36.49 4.27 -25.75
N ARG A 149 36.13 5.20 -26.65
CA ARG A 149 34.90 6.00 -26.55
C ARG A 149 33.63 5.16 -26.61
N ARG A 150 33.58 4.16 -27.50
CA ARG A 150 32.42 3.26 -27.63
C ARG A 150 32.28 2.38 -26.39
N TYR A 151 33.39 1.80 -25.93
CA TYR A 151 33.43 1.02 -24.69
C TYR A 151 32.98 1.85 -23.48
N ASP A 152 33.55 3.05 -23.29
CA ASP A 152 33.19 3.97 -22.20
C ASP A 152 31.71 4.38 -22.21
N LYS A 153 31.09 4.42 -23.40
CA LYS A 153 29.66 4.72 -23.53
C LYS A 153 28.82 3.54 -23.03
N LEU A 154 29.17 2.31 -23.42
CA LEU A 154 28.50 1.08 -22.96
C LEU A 154 28.72 0.87 -21.45
N PHE A 155 29.96 1.00 -20.97
CA PHE A 155 30.33 0.88 -19.56
C PHE A 155 29.50 1.81 -18.66
N ARG A 156 29.35 3.09 -19.07
CA ARG A 156 28.49 4.06 -18.37
C ARG A 156 27.01 3.71 -18.46
N LEU A 157 26.57 3.20 -19.60
CA LEU A 157 25.17 2.87 -19.81
C LEU A 157 24.76 1.72 -18.90
N VAL A 158 25.49 0.61 -18.92
CA VAL A 158 25.18 -0.55 -18.07
C VAL A 158 25.26 -0.20 -16.59
N GLY A 159 26.25 0.58 -16.15
CA GLY A 159 26.30 1.06 -14.77
C GLY A 159 25.09 1.94 -14.37
N ARG A 160 24.50 2.67 -15.32
CA ARG A 160 23.24 3.39 -15.09
C ARG A 160 22.03 2.45 -15.07
N LEU A 161 22.00 1.41 -15.90
CA LEU A 161 20.93 0.42 -15.91
C LEU A 161 20.92 -0.34 -14.58
N GLU A 162 22.08 -0.82 -14.09
CA GLU A 162 22.23 -1.48 -12.78
C GLU A 162 21.64 -0.63 -11.65
N ARG A 163 22.08 0.63 -11.52
CA ARG A 163 21.57 1.54 -10.47
C ARG A 163 20.07 1.81 -10.61
N ARG A 164 19.55 1.83 -11.83
CA ARG A 164 18.13 2.06 -12.08
C ARG A 164 17.29 0.82 -11.80
N ALA A 165 17.78 -0.37 -12.11
CA ALA A 165 17.11 -1.63 -11.75
C ALA A 165 16.95 -1.74 -10.24
N VAL A 166 18.02 -1.48 -9.47
CA VAL A 166 17.95 -1.45 -8.00
C VAL A 166 16.95 -0.39 -7.51
N ARG A 167 16.96 0.81 -8.09
CA ARG A 167 16.00 1.86 -7.72
C ARG A 167 14.56 1.47 -8.08
N LEU A 168 14.34 0.89 -9.26
CA LEU A 168 13.03 0.48 -9.74
C LEU A 168 12.45 -0.62 -8.84
N ALA A 169 13.24 -1.64 -8.50
CA ALA A 169 12.84 -2.71 -7.59
C ALA A 169 12.39 -2.16 -6.22
N ARG A 170 13.10 -1.15 -5.70
CA ARG A 170 12.71 -0.45 -4.45
C ARG A 170 11.39 0.30 -4.61
N GLU A 171 11.16 0.96 -5.75
CA GLU A 171 9.93 1.69 -6.02
C GLU A 171 8.72 0.75 -6.27
N GLU A 172 8.93 -0.39 -6.94
CA GLU A 172 7.94 -1.45 -7.11
C GLU A 172 7.53 -2.05 -5.76
N GLN A 173 8.50 -2.45 -4.95
CA GLN A 173 8.24 -2.98 -3.60
C GLN A 173 7.52 -1.94 -2.74
N LYS A 174 7.91 -0.66 -2.83
CA LYS A 174 7.19 0.42 -2.16
C LYS A 174 5.75 0.53 -2.67
N ALA A 175 5.52 0.43 -3.98
CA ALA A 175 4.17 0.48 -4.56
C ALA A 175 3.29 -0.69 -4.06
N ASP A 176 3.84 -1.90 -3.97
CA ASP A 176 3.17 -3.06 -3.38
C ASP A 176 2.84 -2.84 -1.89
N LEU A 177 3.80 -2.37 -1.07
CA LEU A 177 3.55 -2.06 0.34
C LEU A 177 2.50 -0.95 0.53
N ILE A 178 2.46 0.06 -0.34
CA ILE A 178 1.39 1.07 -0.34
C ILE A 178 0.03 0.41 -0.52
N LEU A 179 -0.06 -0.50 -1.50
CA LEU A 179 -1.28 -1.25 -1.79
C LEU A 179 -1.67 -2.12 -0.60
N VAL A 180 -0.74 -2.84 0.03
CA VAL A 180 -1.00 -3.60 1.26
C VAL A 180 -1.53 -2.70 2.38
N GLY A 181 -0.87 -1.56 2.62
CA GLY A 181 -1.28 -0.59 3.63
C GLY A 181 -2.60 0.12 3.33
N LYS A 182 -3.15 -0.01 2.11
CA LYS A 182 -4.41 0.65 1.69
C LYS A 182 -5.52 -0.30 1.29
N ALA A 183 -5.22 -1.57 1.02
CA ALA A 183 -6.18 -2.55 0.52
C ALA A 183 -5.94 -3.97 1.07
N ALA A 184 -5.06 -4.14 2.07
CA ALA A 184 -4.67 -5.45 2.58
C ALA A 184 -4.12 -6.35 1.45
N LEU A 185 -4.36 -7.67 1.47
CA LEU A 185 -3.89 -8.57 0.41
C LEU A 185 -4.81 -8.62 -0.83
N ALA A 186 -5.88 -7.81 -0.90
CA ALA A 186 -6.76 -7.80 -2.09
C ALA A 186 -6.00 -7.66 -3.43
N PRO A 187 -5.00 -6.74 -3.55
CA PRO A 187 -4.21 -6.57 -4.76
C PRO A 187 -3.40 -7.80 -5.21
N ARG A 188 -3.22 -8.79 -4.31
CA ARG A 188 -2.48 -10.03 -4.57
C ARG A 188 -3.39 -11.22 -4.88
N LEU A 189 -4.72 -11.03 -4.88
CA LEU A 189 -5.64 -12.07 -5.32
C LEU A 189 -5.50 -12.28 -6.83
N THR A 190 -5.32 -13.54 -7.22
CA THR A 190 -5.41 -13.96 -8.62
C THR A 190 -6.84 -13.74 -9.12
N VAL A 191 -7.02 -13.68 -10.45
CA VAL A 191 -8.36 -13.54 -11.02
C VAL A 191 -9.18 -14.78 -10.64
N GLU A 192 -8.55 -15.94 -10.62
CA GLU A 192 -9.16 -17.23 -10.28
C GLU A 192 -9.66 -17.27 -8.83
N ASP A 193 -8.81 -16.90 -7.87
CA ASP A 193 -9.21 -16.84 -6.44
C ASP A 193 -10.32 -15.81 -6.19
N PHE A 194 -10.27 -14.70 -6.93
CA PHE A 194 -11.25 -13.63 -6.84
C PHE A 194 -12.58 -13.99 -7.50
N ALA A 195 -12.55 -14.70 -8.62
CA ALA A 195 -13.71 -15.07 -9.43
C ALA A 195 -14.45 -16.31 -8.93
N GLY A 196 -13.95 -16.99 -7.90
CA GLY A 196 -14.57 -18.21 -7.36
C GLY A 196 -16.04 -18.03 -6.94
N ASP A 197 -16.45 -16.85 -6.49
CA ASP A 197 -17.84 -16.50 -6.19
C ASP A 197 -18.09 -15.00 -6.34
N THR A 198 -19.11 -14.61 -7.13
CA THR A 198 -19.45 -13.21 -7.40
C THR A 198 -19.81 -12.44 -6.13
N GLY A 199 -20.46 -13.07 -5.14
CA GLY A 199 -20.78 -12.45 -3.86
C GLY A 199 -19.53 -12.05 -3.08
N SER A 200 -18.58 -12.98 -3.01
CA SER A 200 -17.25 -12.79 -2.40
C SER A 200 -16.44 -11.72 -3.13
N ALA A 201 -16.41 -11.77 -4.47
CA ALA A 201 -15.76 -10.77 -5.33
C ALA A 201 -16.31 -9.36 -5.07
N ALA A 202 -17.63 -9.24 -4.97
CA ALA A 202 -18.30 -7.97 -4.67
C ALA A 202 -17.94 -7.42 -3.29
N PHE A 203 -17.96 -8.25 -2.24
CA PHE A 203 -17.52 -7.85 -0.90
C PHE A 203 -16.07 -7.38 -0.91
N VAL A 204 -15.16 -8.18 -1.47
CA VAL A 204 -13.72 -7.88 -1.48
C VAL A 204 -13.43 -6.59 -2.24
N ALA A 205 -14.00 -6.40 -3.44
CA ALA A 205 -13.80 -5.19 -4.22
C ALA A 205 -14.32 -3.94 -3.50
N TYR A 206 -15.54 -4.00 -2.96
CA TYR A 206 -16.14 -2.87 -2.26
C TYR A 206 -15.37 -2.53 -0.98
N TYR A 207 -15.07 -3.53 -0.15
CA TYR A 207 -14.34 -3.34 1.09
C TYR A 207 -12.92 -2.79 0.83
N ALA A 208 -12.24 -3.29 -0.20
CA ALA A 208 -10.97 -2.73 -0.65
C ALA A 208 -11.11 -1.26 -1.08
N ALA A 209 -12.15 -0.89 -1.82
CA ALA A 209 -12.41 0.50 -2.19
C ALA A 209 -12.58 1.41 -0.97
N ARG A 210 -13.32 0.95 0.05
CA ARG A 210 -13.48 1.65 1.34
C ARG A 210 -12.15 1.85 2.06
N MET A 211 -11.29 0.83 2.12
CA MET A 211 -9.96 0.92 2.75
C MET A 211 -9.03 1.92 2.03
N LYS A 212 -9.19 2.08 0.71
CA LYS A 212 -8.34 2.93 -0.14
C LYS A 212 -8.67 4.41 -0.06
N LEU A 213 -9.75 4.79 0.62
CA LEU A 213 -10.12 6.18 0.83
C LEU A 213 -8.95 6.99 1.42
N ARG A 214 -8.88 8.26 1.00
CA ARG A 214 -7.89 9.19 1.54
C ARG A 214 -8.36 9.60 2.93
N SER A 215 -7.41 9.67 3.86
CA SER A 215 -7.70 10.10 5.22
C SER A 215 -8.03 11.59 5.25
N GLU A 216 -9.16 11.92 5.85
CA GLU A 216 -9.50 13.29 6.25
C GLU A 216 -8.61 13.70 7.44
N PHE A 217 -8.14 14.94 7.44
CA PHE A 217 -7.47 15.54 8.60
C PHE A 217 -8.54 16.07 9.53
N THR A 218 -8.83 15.30 10.57
CA THR A 218 -9.86 15.57 11.55
C THR A 218 -9.41 15.13 12.93
N VAL A 219 -9.84 15.88 13.94
CA VAL A 219 -9.64 15.52 15.35
C VAL A 219 -10.64 14.46 15.83
N ASN A 220 -11.71 14.21 15.08
CA ASN A 220 -12.83 13.31 15.45
C ASN A 220 -12.65 11.86 14.95
N GLY A 221 -11.47 11.51 14.43
CA GLY A 221 -11.17 10.17 13.94
C GLY A 221 -11.58 9.91 12.49
N GLN A 222 -11.07 8.81 11.92
CA GLN A 222 -11.25 8.46 10.51
C GLN A 222 -12.46 7.54 10.31
N GLN A 223 -13.06 7.62 9.12
CA GLN A 223 -14.13 6.70 8.72
C GLN A 223 -13.63 5.25 8.71
N LYS A 224 -14.39 4.33 9.30
CA LYS A 224 -14.07 2.90 9.26
C LYS A 224 -14.45 2.32 7.89
N PRO A 225 -13.67 1.35 7.35
CA PRO A 225 -13.99 0.74 6.06
C PRO A 225 -15.23 -0.15 6.06
N PHE A 226 -15.53 -0.81 7.18
CA PHE A 226 -16.69 -1.72 7.30
C PHE A 226 -17.95 -0.90 7.58
N ASP A 227 -18.70 -0.62 6.52
CA ASP A 227 -19.96 0.13 6.59
C ASP A 227 -21.18 -0.77 6.35
N GLU A 228 -22.36 -0.17 6.30
CA GLU A 228 -23.63 -0.86 6.10
C GLU A 228 -23.66 -1.68 4.80
N PHE A 229 -23.10 -1.18 3.70
CA PHE A 229 -23.08 -1.90 2.42
C PHE A 229 -22.09 -3.08 2.44
N ALA A 230 -20.90 -2.88 3.05
CA ALA A 230 -19.97 -3.98 3.27
C ALA A 230 -20.56 -5.06 4.19
N SER A 231 -21.26 -4.66 5.25
CA SER A 231 -21.96 -5.57 6.18
C SER A 231 -23.04 -6.38 5.47
N ALA A 232 -23.84 -5.71 4.63
CA ALA A 232 -24.82 -6.31 3.76
C ALA A 232 -24.24 -7.40 2.83
N LEU A 233 -23.14 -7.08 2.14
CA LEU A 233 -22.44 -8.01 1.25
C LEU A 233 -21.87 -9.20 2.02
N LEU A 234 -21.29 -8.96 3.20
CA LEU A 234 -20.77 -10.04 4.05
C LEU A 234 -21.88 -10.97 4.53
N LYS A 235 -23.02 -10.42 4.98
CA LYS A 235 -24.18 -11.20 5.42
C LYS A 235 -24.75 -12.07 4.30
N ARG A 236 -24.70 -11.59 3.05
CA ARG A 236 -25.06 -12.41 1.87
C ARG A 236 -24.11 -13.59 1.73
N CYS A 237 -22.80 -13.37 1.84
CA CYS A 237 -21.79 -14.42 1.78
C CYS A 237 -21.97 -15.46 2.91
N GLU A 238 -22.30 -15.01 4.12
CA GLU A 238 -22.57 -15.92 5.26
C GLU A 238 -23.70 -16.92 4.99
N GLY A 239 -24.67 -16.57 4.14
CA GLY A 239 -25.81 -17.42 3.75
C GLY A 239 -25.60 -18.24 2.47
N GLN A 240 -24.43 -18.19 1.84
CA GLN A 240 -24.15 -18.86 0.57
C GLN A 240 -23.12 -19.98 0.71
N ALA A 241 -23.44 -21.17 0.21
CA ALA A 241 -22.55 -22.34 0.30
C ALA A 241 -21.27 -22.20 -0.55
N GLY A 242 -21.32 -21.43 -1.64
CA GLY A 242 -20.19 -21.24 -2.57
C GLY A 242 -19.23 -20.11 -2.20
N THR A 243 -19.39 -19.47 -1.05
CA THR A 243 -18.57 -18.31 -0.68
C THR A 243 -17.09 -18.63 -0.60
N SER A 244 -16.28 -17.84 -1.28
CA SER A 244 -14.81 -17.87 -1.21
C SER A 244 -14.32 -17.17 0.05
N TRP A 245 -14.35 -17.89 1.18
CA TRP A 245 -13.81 -17.40 2.46
C TRP A 245 -12.31 -17.09 2.36
N TRP A 246 -11.60 -17.79 1.47
CA TRP A 246 -10.22 -17.51 1.10
C TRP A 246 -10.03 -16.05 0.63
N ALA A 247 -10.83 -15.61 -0.35
CA ALA A 247 -10.75 -14.24 -0.87
C ALA A 247 -11.16 -13.19 0.17
N ILE A 248 -12.19 -13.47 0.98
CA ILE A 248 -12.65 -12.57 2.06
C ILE A 248 -11.54 -12.39 3.11
N ALA A 249 -10.85 -13.47 3.50
CA ALA A 249 -9.79 -13.42 4.51
C ALA A 249 -8.57 -12.58 4.11
N HIS A 250 -8.33 -12.35 2.80
CA HIS A 250 -7.27 -11.47 2.32
C HIS A 250 -7.47 -10.01 2.76
N VAL A 251 -8.72 -9.61 3.00
CA VAL A 251 -9.08 -8.23 3.35
C VAL A 251 -9.72 -8.09 4.71
N PHE A 252 -10.38 -9.12 5.23
CA PHE A 252 -11.20 -9.05 6.43
C PHE A 252 -10.98 -10.24 7.37
N PRO A 253 -9.87 -10.26 8.13
CA PRO A 253 -9.52 -11.38 9.01
C PRO A 253 -10.30 -11.32 10.33
N ARG A 254 -11.63 -11.40 10.26
CA ARG A 254 -12.50 -11.56 11.44
C ARG A 254 -12.43 -13.01 11.91
N ALA A 255 -12.55 -13.26 13.20
CA ALA A 255 -12.35 -14.60 13.79
C ALA A 255 -13.23 -15.67 13.13
N ASP A 256 -14.49 -15.37 12.86
CA ASP A 256 -15.45 -16.26 12.18
C ASP A 256 -15.17 -16.45 10.68
N VAL A 257 -14.53 -15.48 10.01
CA VAL A 257 -14.04 -15.64 8.62
C VAL A 257 -12.85 -16.59 8.63
N LEU A 258 -11.89 -16.37 9.54
CA LEU A 258 -10.69 -17.20 9.65
C LEU A 258 -11.02 -18.63 10.09
N ALA A 259 -12.05 -18.82 10.91
CA ALA A 259 -12.53 -20.13 11.33
C ALA A 259 -13.04 -21.00 10.16
N ARG A 260 -13.35 -20.40 9.01
CA ARG A 260 -13.84 -21.10 7.81
C ARG A 260 -12.72 -21.49 6.84
N LEU A 261 -11.49 -21.08 7.12
CA LEU A 261 -10.32 -21.47 6.33
C LEU A 261 -9.80 -22.83 6.76
N THR A 262 -9.21 -23.56 5.81
CA THR A 262 -8.41 -24.74 6.14
C THR A 262 -7.13 -24.34 6.86
N GLU A 263 -6.51 -25.26 7.59
CA GLU A 263 -5.22 -25.00 8.26
C GLU A 263 -4.12 -24.64 7.25
N GLU A 264 -4.13 -25.26 6.07
CA GLU A 264 -3.21 -24.90 4.98
C GLU A 264 -3.40 -23.45 4.53
N GLN A 265 -4.66 -23.01 4.35
CA GLN A 265 -4.97 -21.63 4.00
C GLN A 265 -4.51 -20.65 5.08
N LYS A 266 -4.77 -20.95 6.36
CA LYS A 266 -4.28 -20.14 7.49
C LYS A 266 -2.75 -20.04 7.47
N GLY A 267 -2.05 -21.16 7.28
CA GLY A 267 -0.59 -21.21 7.18
C GLY A 267 -0.03 -20.37 6.02
N ARG A 268 -0.64 -20.46 4.83
CA ARG A 268 -0.26 -19.64 3.67
C ARG A 268 -0.44 -18.15 3.94
N LEU A 269 -1.58 -17.73 4.49
CA LEU A 269 -1.81 -16.32 4.85
C LEU A 269 -0.85 -15.85 5.94
N LEU A 270 -0.58 -16.68 6.94
CA LEU A 270 0.34 -16.36 8.02
C LEU A 270 1.75 -16.05 7.47
N GLY A 271 2.25 -16.90 6.57
CA GLY A 271 3.52 -16.69 5.87
C GLY A 271 3.52 -15.39 5.05
N GLN A 272 2.49 -15.16 4.23
CA GLN A 272 2.39 -13.93 3.43
C GLN A 272 2.40 -12.65 4.27
N TRP A 273 1.66 -12.63 5.39
CA TRP A 273 1.66 -11.48 6.29
C TRP A 273 2.99 -11.30 7.02
N PHE A 274 3.64 -12.40 7.40
CA PHE A 274 4.96 -12.34 8.03
C PHE A 274 6.06 -11.86 7.06
N ASP A 275 6.02 -12.27 5.79
CA ASP A 275 6.93 -11.76 4.77
C ASP A 275 6.77 -10.26 4.57
N ILE A 276 5.53 -9.76 4.54
CA ILE A 276 5.26 -8.32 4.48
C ILE A 276 5.80 -7.61 5.72
N LEU A 277 5.67 -8.20 6.91
CA LEU A 277 6.22 -7.63 8.14
C LEU A 277 7.74 -7.46 8.06
N GLN A 278 8.46 -8.51 7.66
CA GLN A 278 9.91 -8.47 7.50
C GLN A 278 10.34 -7.43 6.47
N VAL A 279 9.70 -7.42 5.30
CA VAL A 279 10.02 -6.47 4.22
C VAL A 279 9.74 -5.02 4.66
N ALA A 280 8.59 -4.77 5.29
CA ALA A 280 8.22 -3.43 5.75
C ALA A 280 9.15 -2.96 6.88
N ALA A 281 9.55 -3.86 7.79
CA ALA A 281 10.47 -3.55 8.89
C ALA A 281 11.86 -3.17 8.37
N ALA A 282 12.44 -3.96 7.45
CA ALA A 282 13.73 -3.65 6.83
C ALA A 282 13.71 -2.28 6.13
N ARG A 283 12.61 -1.95 5.43
CA ARG A 283 12.47 -0.62 4.80
C ARG A 283 12.28 0.51 5.80
N LEU A 284 11.62 0.26 6.92
CA LEU A 284 11.50 1.25 7.99
C LEU A 284 12.86 1.56 8.60
N ASP A 285 13.70 0.55 8.83
CA ASP A 285 15.07 0.73 9.30
C ASP A 285 15.89 1.54 8.28
N GLU A 286 15.88 1.18 7.00
CA GLU A 286 16.57 1.95 5.95
C GLU A 286 16.15 3.44 5.93
N VAL A 287 14.86 3.74 6.08
CA VAL A 287 14.36 5.12 6.15
C VAL A 287 14.82 5.80 7.44
N TYR A 288 14.79 5.09 8.58
CA TYR A 288 15.28 5.61 9.85
C TYR A 288 16.79 5.90 9.82
N GLN A 289 17.62 5.00 9.29
CA GLN A 289 19.07 5.22 9.19
C GLN A 289 19.41 6.35 8.22
N SER A 290 18.60 6.55 7.17
CA SER A 290 18.83 7.60 6.17
C SER A 290 18.22 8.95 6.54
N THR A 291 17.34 9.02 7.54
CA THR A 291 16.66 10.25 7.94
C THR A 291 16.64 10.40 9.46
N ASN A 292 17.03 11.55 10.00
CA ASN A 292 17.04 11.81 11.44
C ASN A 292 15.62 12.00 12.01
N ILE A 293 14.80 10.96 11.95
CA ILE A 293 13.44 10.92 12.49
C ILE A 293 13.54 10.79 14.01
N ASP A 294 12.84 11.67 14.72
CA ASP A 294 12.70 11.60 16.16
C ASP A 294 11.65 10.55 16.55
N LEU A 295 12.12 9.38 16.98
CA LEU A 295 11.26 8.27 17.41
C LEU A 295 10.54 8.53 18.74
N GLU A 296 10.99 9.50 19.54
CA GLU A 296 10.37 9.81 20.84
C GLU A 296 9.07 10.59 20.66
N ASN A 297 9.10 11.63 19.81
CA ASN A 297 7.97 12.53 19.64
C ASN A 297 7.13 12.23 18.39
N MET A 298 7.70 11.55 17.38
CA MET A 298 7.02 11.23 16.12
C MET A 298 6.43 12.46 15.40
N ILE A 299 7.10 13.62 15.51
CA ILE A 299 6.72 14.87 14.83
C ILE A 299 7.68 15.12 13.67
N VAL A 300 7.12 15.43 12.50
CA VAL A 300 7.90 15.73 11.29
C VAL A 300 8.82 16.93 11.51
N ARG A 301 10.10 16.75 11.16
CA ARG A 301 11.11 17.82 11.10
C ARG A 301 11.58 18.03 9.66
N ARG A 302 12.22 19.18 9.41
CA ARG A 302 12.84 19.48 8.10
C ARG A 302 13.82 18.37 7.74
N GLY A 303 13.68 17.84 6.52
CA GLY A 303 14.53 16.75 6.00
C GLY A 303 14.01 15.34 6.28
N ASN A 304 12.93 15.16 7.04
CA ASN A 304 12.30 13.85 7.19
C ASN A 304 11.53 13.45 5.91
N ASP A 305 11.64 12.18 5.51
CA ASP A 305 10.75 11.58 4.50
C ASP A 305 9.50 10.98 5.17
N SER A 306 8.64 11.86 5.68
CA SER A 306 7.40 11.46 6.35
C SER A 306 6.41 10.73 5.43
N SER A 307 6.53 10.95 4.11
CA SER A 307 5.69 10.28 3.13
C SER A 307 6.04 8.80 3.05
N THR A 308 7.32 8.46 2.83
CA THR A 308 7.76 7.07 2.78
C THR A 308 7.56 6.39 4.12
N TRP A 309 7.94 7.03 5.24
CA TRP A 309 7.74 6.49 6.58
C TRP A 309 6.27 6.12 6.85
N ASN A 310 5.33 7.04 6.62
CA ASN A 310 3.92 6.80 6.93
C ASN A 310 3.27 5.73 6.06
N LEU A 311 3.76 5.55 4.83
CA LEU A 311 3.32 4.48 3.94
C LEU A 311 3.79 3.11 4.47
N LEU A 312 5.08 2.99 4.79
CA LEU A 312 5.66 1.77 5.35
C LEU A 312 5.05 1.42 6.71
N ALA A 313 4.89 2.39 7.61
CA ALA A 313 4.21 2.20 8.88
C ALA A 313 2.75 1.72 8.70
N GLY A 314 2.07 2.21 7.65
CA GLY A 314 0.73 1.73 7.28
C GLY A 314 0.70 0.27 6.85
N ALA A 315 1.65 -0.14 6.00
CA ALA A 315 1.79 -1.52 5.55
C ALA A 315 2.14 -2.46 6.71
N PHE A 316 3.15 -2.08 7.49
CA PHE A 316 3.60 -2.82 8.67
C PHE A 316 2.46 -3.06 9.66
N ASN A 317 1.75 -2.00 10.06
CA ASN A 317 0.66 -2.12 11.01
C ASN A 317 -0.52 -2.94 10.47
N ARG A 318 -0.78 -2.91 9.16
CA ARG A 318 -1.78 -3.79 8.55
C ARG A 318 -1.35 -5.24 8.65
N ALA A 319 -0.14 -5.54 8.22
CA ALA A 319 0.40 -6.90 8.26
C ALA A 319 0.44 -7.45 9.68
N ARG A 320 0.85 -6.62 10.64
CA ARG A 320 0.84 -6.95 12.08
C ARG A 320 -0.55 -7.30 12.59
N ASP A 321 -1.53 -6.46 12.29
CA ASP A 321 -2.93 -6.65 12.73
C ASP A 321 -3.55 -7.94 12.14
N HIS A 322 -3.20 -8.28 10.90
CA HIS A 322 -3.66 -9.51 10.25
C HIS A 322 -2.90 -10.76 10.72
N TRP A 323 -1.59 -10.64 10.97
CA TRP A 323 -0.76 -11.71 11.52
C TRP A 323 -1.21 -12.10 12.93
N ILE A 324 -1.49 -11.11 13.80
CA ILE A 324 -2.06 -11.35 15.13
C ILE A 324 -3.44 -12.00 15.02
N ALA A 325 -4.30 -11.55 14.10
CA ALA A 325 -5.61 -12.17 13.85
C ALA A 325 -5.52 -13.65 13.47
N LEU A 326 -4.54 -14.03 12.65
CA LEU A 326 -4.33 -15.43 12.27
C LEU A 326 -3.79 -16.26 13.42
N LEU A 327 -2.78 -15.77 14.16
CA LEU A 327 -2.25 -16.50 15.32
C LEU A 327 -3.33 -16.71 16.39
N ASP A 328 -4.15 -15.71 16.65
CA ASP A 328 -5.29 -15.81 17.56
C ASP A 328 -6.32 -16.85 17.08
N ALA A 329 -6.69 -16.82 15.79
CA ALA A 329 -7.61 -17.80 15.19
C ALA A 329 -7.05 -19.23 15.11
N MET A 330 -5.72 -19.39 15.16
CA MET A 330 -5.03 -20.67 15.20
C MET A 330 -4.79 -21.16 16.64
N GLY A 331 -5.11 -20.37 17.67
CA GLY A 331 -4.77 -20.68 19.06
C GLY A 331 -3.26 -20.69 19.33
N ALA A 332 -2.46 -20.02 18.49
CA ALA A 332 -1.01 -20.01 18.53
C ALA A 332 -0.47 -18.88 19.45
N ASP A 333 -1.10 -18.69 20.61
CA ASP A 333 -0.78 -17.62 21.57
C ASP A 333 0.71 -17.63 21.98
N ALA A 334 1.31 -18.82 22.10
CA ALA A 334 2.71 -19.01 22.48
C ALA A 334 3.69 -18.32 21.51
N VAL A 335 3.34 -18.19 20.23
CA VAL A 335 4.16 -17.46 19.25
C VAL A 335 4.21 -15.97 19.59
N LEU A 336 3.06 -15.38 19.93
CA LEU A 336 2.97 -13.98 20.34
C LEU A 336 3.62 -13.76 21.72
N ASP A 337 3.61 -14.76 22.60
CA ASP A 337 4.29 -14.68 23.89
C ASP A 337 5.81 -14.68 23.73
N ALA A 338 6.33 -15.43 22.75
CA ALA A 338 7.76 -15.48 22.43
C ALA A 338 8.25 -14.27 21.63
N MET A 339 7.47 -13.80 20.65
CA MET A 339 7.85 -12.69 19.78
C MET A 339 6.62 -11.85 19.41
N MET A 340 6.63 -10.59 19.85
CA MET A 340 5.60 -9.63 19.50
C MET A 340 6.23 -8.29 19.11
N PRO A 341 6.50 -8.02 17.82
CA PRO A 341 6.94 -6.70 17.41
C PRO A 341 5.89 -5.65 17.77
N GLY A 342 6.32 -4.46 18.21
CA GLY A 342 5.42 -3.33 18.47
C GLY A 342 4.73 -2.81 17.20
N LYS A 343 3.75 -1.90 17.35
CA LYS A 343 3.20 -1.15 16.20
C LYS A 343 4.19 -0.08 15.76
N VAL A 344 4.17 0.34 14.50
CA VAL A 344 4.96 1.48 14.03
C VAL A 344 4.11 2.73 13.98
N LEU A 345 4.53 3.81 14.64
CA LEU A 345 3.75 5.05 14.61
C LEU A 345 3.99 5.85 13.33
N ARG A 346 2.95 6.57 12.92
CA ARG A 346 3.05 7.54 11.83
C ARG A 346 3.61 8.84 12.37
N LEU A 347 4.41 9.51 11.54
CA LEU A 347 4.85 10.87 11.78
C LEU A 347 3.67 11.83 11.62
N MET A 348 3.49 12.67 12.64
CA MET A 348 2.51 13.74 12.68
C MET A 348 3.12 15.01 12.08
N ALA A 349 2.38 15.65 11.17
CA ALA A 349 2.81 16.93 10.62
C ALA A 349 2.90 17.98 11.75
N GLY A 350 3.92 18.85 11.69
CA GLY A 350 4.21 19.79 12.79
C GLY A 350 3.11 20.81 13.06
N ASP A 351 2.41 21.25 12.01
CA ASP A 351 1.23 22.11 12.04
C ASP A 351 0.03 21.41 12.69
N VAL A 352 -0.23 20.14 12.33
CA VAL A 352 -1.27 19.32 12.96
C VAL A 352 -0.97 19.08 14.44
N ALA A 353 0.31 18.84 14.79
CA ALA A 353 0.73 18.70 16.19
C ALA A 353 0.53 20.01 16.96
N ALA A 354 0.78 21.16 16.34
CA ALA A 354 0.50 22.47 16.94
C ALA A 354 -1.01 22.69 17.15
N TRP A 355 -1.84 22.30 16.18
CA TRP A 355 -3.30 22.38 16.30
C TRP A 355 -3.86 21.50 17.42
N HIS A 356 -3.35 20.26 17.56
CA HIS A 356 -3.72 19.41 18.69
C HIS A 356 -3.36 20.06 20.02
N ARG A 357 -2.15 20.63 20.15
CA ARG A 357 -1.73 21.34 21.37
C ARG A 357 -2.60 22.55 21.68
N SER A 358 -2.96 23.36 20.67
CA SER A 358 -3.83 24.52 20.89
C SER A 358 -5.25 24.11 21.32
N ALA A 359 -5.70 22.92 20.96
CA ALA A 359 -6.97 22.34 21.41
C ALA A 359 -6.86 21.59 22.75
N GLY A 360 -5.75 21.73 23.48
CA GLY A 360 -5.50 21.05 24.76
C GLY A 360 -5.11 19.57 24.65
N GLY A 361 -4.87 19.08 23.42
CA GLY A 361 -4.38 17.73 23.15
C GLY A 361 -2.86 17.62 23.08
N GLY A 362 -2.37 16.44 22.73
CA GLY A 362 -0.96 16.15 22.54
C GLY A 362 -0.71 15.17 21.40
N VAL A 363 0.47 14.57 21.37
CA VAL A 363 0.72 13.41 20.49
C VAL A 363 -0.19 12.25 20.87
N HIS A 364 -0.45 11.35 19.92
CA HIS A 364 -1.33 10.21 20.16
C HIS A 364 -0.84 9.36 21.35
N PRO A 365 -1.71 8.87 22.25
CA PRO A 365 -1.28 8.11 23.43
C PRO A 365 -0.39 6.90 23.14
N ASP A 366 -0.61 6.21 22.02
CA ASP A 366 0.24 5.10 21.55
C ASP A 366 1.73 5.51 21.41
N THR A 367 2.07 6.80 21.25
CA THR A 367 3.46 7.30 21.23
C THR A 367 4.22 6.96 22.51
N ARG A 368 3.53 6.93 23.66
CA ARG A 368 4.14 6.55 24.94
C ARG A 368 4.50 5.07 25.03
N VAL A 369 3.73 4.21 24.36
CA VAL A 369 4.01 2.77 24.27
C VAL A 369 5.15 2.53 23.30
N TRP A 370 5.07 3.14 22.11
CA TRP A 370 6.07 3.03 21.06
C TRP A 370 7.49 3.32 21.56
N ARG A 371 7.71 4.47 22.21
CA ARG A 371 9.04 4.87 22.70
C ARG A 371 9.64 3.93 23.75
N ARG A 372 8.80 3.11 24.41
CA ARG A 372 9.24 2.21 25.47
C ARG A 372 9.70 0.85 24.93
N LEU A 373 9.23 0.49 23.74
CA LEU A 373 9.49 -0.79 23.10
C LEU A 373 10.69 -0.69 22.16
N PRO A 374 11.44 -1.78 21.95
CA PRO A 374 12.42 -1.81 20.89
C PRO A 374 11.75 -1.60 19.53
N PRO A 375 12.45 -0.98 18.57
CA PRO A 375 11.93 -0.82 17.22
C PRO A 375 11.56 -2.18 16.61
N PRO A 376 10.45 -2.28 15.85
CA PRO A 376 9.99 -3.57 15.32
C PRO A 376 10.98 -4.27 14.39
N TRP A 377 11.85 -3.52 13.71
CA TRP A 377 12.91 -4.10 12.87
C TRP A 377 13.99 -4.79 13.70
N ALA A 378 14.40 -4.21 14.84
CA ALA A 378 15.33 -4.86 15.76
C ALA A 378 14.74 -6.16 16.32
N VAL A 379 13.44 -6.19 16.61
CA VAL A 379 12.74 -7.41 17.07
C VAL A 379 12.72 -8.48 15.99
N LEU A 380 12.31 -8.13 14.76
CA LEU A 380 12.18 -9.09 13.67
C LEU A 380 13.54 -9.60 13.15
N ASN A 381 14.60 -8.81 13.29
CA ASN A 381 15.97 -9.23 12.97
C ASN A 381 16.62 -10.07 14.08
N GLY A 382 15.97 -10.24 15.24
CA GLY A 382 16.53 -10.92 16.40
C GLY A 382 17.60 -10.11 17.15
N GLU A 383 17.72 -8.82 16.88
CA GLU A 383 18.65 -7.90 17.56
C GLU A 383 18.12 -7.45 18.94
N ALA A 384 16.80 -7.53 19.13
CA ALA A 384 16.12 -7.22 20.39
C ALA A 384 15.01 -8.23 20.69
N VAL A 385 14.74 -8.44 21.97
CA VAL A 385 13.60 -9.26 22.43
C VAL A 385 12.43 -8.34 22.77
N CYS A 386 11.23 -8.70 22.30
CA CYS A 386 9.99 -8.05 22.69
C CYS A 386 8.88 -9.10 22.74
N THR A 387 8.35 -9.35 23.92
CA THR A 387 7.30 -10.31 24.21
C THR A 387 5.94 -9.62 24.30
N ARG A 388 4.86 -10.41 24.32
CA ARG A 388 3.52 -9.88 24.64
C ARG A 388 3.52 -9.13 25.99
N ALA A 389 4.19 -9.67 27.01
CA ALA A 389 4.26 -9.09 28.35
C ALA A 389 4.94 -7.72 28.38
N ASP A 390 5.97 -7.51 27.54
CA ASP A 390 6.64 -6.21 27.40
C ASP A 390 5.67 -5.16 26.85
N ILE A 391 4.89 -5.52 25.82
CA ILE A 391 3.87 -4.64 25.25
C ILE A 391 2.77 -4.33 26.27
N GLU A 392 2.26 -5.33 27.00
CA GLU A 392 1.22 -5.11 28.02
C GLU A 392 1.71 -4.19 29.14
N THR A 393 2.96 -4.34 29.55
CA THR A 393 3.59 -3.46 30.55
C THR A 393 3.70 -2.03 30.03
N ALA A 394 4.24 -1.83 28.82
CA ALA A 394 4.32 -0.51 28.21
C ALA A 394 2.94 0.15 28.00
N CYS A 395 1.92 -0.63 27.62
CA CYS A 395 0.54 -0.17 27.52
C CYS A 395 -0.03 0.27 28.89
N ARG A 396 0.16 -0.53 29.94
CA ARG A 396 -0.31 -0.20 31.30
C ARG A 396 0.35 1.08 31.82
N GLU A 397 1.66 1.23 31.65
CA GLU A 397 2.40 2.45 32.00
C GLU A 397 1.88 3.68 31.24
N ALA A 398 1.43 3.50 29.99
CA ALA A 398 0.82 4.55 29.18
C ALA A 398 -0.68 4.77 29.47
N GLY A 399 -1.29 4.04 30.40
CA GLY A 399 -2.72 4.10 30.72
C GLY A 399 -3.63 3.59 29.59
N LEU A 400 -3.16 2.62 28.79
CA LEU A 400 -3.86 2.07 27.64
C LEU A 400 -4.22 0.60 27.84
N GLN A 401 -5.35 0.18 27.25
CA GLN A 401 -5.75 -1.22 27.20
C GLN A 401 -5.09 -1.92 26.01
N PRO A 402 -4.21 -2.93 26.23
CA PRO A 402 -3.44 -3.56 25.17
C PRO A 402 -4.32 -4.20 24.08
N GLY A 403 -5.35 -4.96 24.48
CA GLY A 403 -6.25 -5.65 23.56
C GLY A 403 -7.10 -4.68 22.73
N LYS A 404 -7.75 -3.70 23.37
CA LYS A 404 -8.61 -2.72 22.71
C LYS A 404 -7.88 -1.88 21.66
N GLY A 405 -6.61 -1.56 21.90
CA GLY A 405 -5.77 -0.82 20.95
C GLY A 405 -5.29 -1.65 19.76
N GLY A 406 -5.46 -2.97 19.78
CA GLY A 406 -4.81 -3.89 18.84
C GLY A 406 -3.30 -3.99 19.06
N TRP A 407 -2.84 -3.78 20.30
CA TRP A 407 -1.44 -3.98 20.66
C TRP A 407 -1.15 -5.46 20.87
N THR A 408 -1.99 -6.18 21.61
CA THR A 408 -1.74 -7.61 21.93
C THR A 408 -2.78 -8.59 21.42
N ARG A 409 -3.92 -8.09 20.92
CA ARG A 409 -5.02 -8.91 20.40
C ARG A 409 -5.49 -8.36 19.04
N PRO A 410 -6.19 -9.17 18.24
CA PRO A 410 -6.79 -8.70 17.01
C PRO A 410 -7.79 -7.57 17.31
N ARG A 411 -7.87 -6.59 16.42
CA ARG A 411 -8.90 -5.55 16.54
C ARG A 411 -10.29 -6.15 16.30
N GLU A 412 -11.26 -5.73 17.10
CA GLU A 412 -12.65 -6.04 16.83
C GLU A 412 -13.12 -5.40 15.51
N ARG A 413 -13.65 -6.23 14.61
CA ARG A 413 -14.15 -5.84 13.27
C ARG A 413 -15.66 -6.01 13.16
N THR A 414 -16.40 -5.74 14.25
CA THR A 414 -17.85 -5.96 14.33
C THR A 414 -18.66 -4.68 14.14
N ALA A 415 -18.10 -3.52 14.53
CA ALA A 415 -18.80 -2.24 14.43
C ALA A 415 -19.05 -1.84 12.96
N VAL A 416 -20.32 -1.79 12.56
CA VAL A 416 -20.77 -1.31 11.25
C VAL A 416 -20.83 0.22 11.27
N ALA A 417 -20.07 0.86 10.38
CA ALA A 417 -20.11 2.30 10.22
C ALA A 417 -21.28 2.76 9.34
N VAL A 418 -21.82 3.93 9.64
CA VAL A 418 -22.80 4.58 8.75
C VAL A 418 -22.11 4.99 7.47
N PHE A 419 -22.72 4.69 6.32
CA PHE A 419 -22.20 5.12 5.03
C PHE A 419 -22.12 6.65 4.95
N ARG A 420 -20.97 7.17 4.50
CA ARG A 420 -20.78 8.57 4.16
C ARG A 420 -20.22 8.67 2.75
N PRO A 421 -20.80 9.52 1.89
CA PRO A 421 -20.26 9.76 0.56
C PRO A 421 -18.81 10.26 0.64
N THR A 422 -18.00 9.82 -0.30
CA THR A 422 -16.61 10.20 -0.46
C THR A 422 -16.52 11.71 -0.72
N PRO A 423 -15.89 12.50 0.17
CA PRO A 423 -15.70 13.93 -0.06
C PRO A 423 -14.62 14.19 -1.10
N GLU A 424 -14.60 15.40 -1.68
CA GLU A 424 -13.39 15.88 -2.34
C GLU A 424 -12.38 16.34 -1.28
N LEU A 425 -11.09 16.16 -1.55
CA LEU A 425 -10.05 16.43 -0.57
C LEU A 425 -8.92 17.26 -1.15
N VAL A 426 -8.53 18.30 -0.40
CA VAL A 426 -7.33 19.12 -0.63
C VAL A 426 -6.42 18.96 0.57
N HIS A 427 -5.33 18.22 0.40
CA HIS A 427 -4.38 17.91 1.49
C HIS A 427 -5.04 17.44 2.81
N GLY A 428 -6.08 16.61 2.71
CA GLY A 428 -6.80 16.06 3.87
C GLY A 428 -8.00 16.90 4.34
N VAL A 429 -8.16 18.13 3.82
CA VAL A 429 -9.33 18.98 4.12
C VAL A 429 -10.46 18.66 3.15
N ALA A 430 -11.65 18.36 3.69
CA ALA A 430 -12.84 18.09 2.91
C ALA A 430 -13.35 19.36 2.20
N VAL A 431 -13.63 19.23 0.91
CA VAL A 431 -14.19 20.28 0.05
C VAL A 431 -15.43 19.70 -0.63
N SER A 432 -16.52 20.48 -0.69
CA SER A 432 -17.79 20.01 -1.22
C SER A 432 -17.88 20.05 -2.76
N ASN A 433 -17.00 20.79 -3.42
CA ASN A 433 -17.00 21.01 -4.87
C ASN A 433 -15.66 20.58 -5.51
N PRO A 434 -15.65 19.67 -6.50
CA PRO A 434 -14.44 19.18 -7.15
C PRO A 434 -13.69 20.27 -7.93
N PHE A 435 -14.38 21.25 -8.53
CA PHE A 435 -13.74 22.38 -9.20
C PHE A 435 -12.95 23.24 -8.21
N LEU A 436 -13.58 23.57 -7.07
CA LEU A 436 -12.91 24.31 -6.01
C LEU A 436 -11.75 23.50 -5.43
N ALA A 437 -11.93 22.20 -5.23
CA ALA A 437 -10.86 21.33 -4.74
C ALA A 437 -9.64 21.31 -5.68
N ASP A 438 -9.88 21.23 -7.00
CA ASP A 438 -8.79 21.26 -7.98
C ASP A 438 -8.09 22.61 -8.01
N TYR A 439 -8.84 23.70 -8.05
CA TYR A 439 -8.29 25.05 -8.00
C TYR A 439 -7.44 25.28 -6.74
N LEU A 440 -7.95 24.92 -5.55
CA LEU A 440 -7.23 25.03 -4.28
C LEU A 440 -5.93 24.20 -4.28
N LYS A 441 -5.92 23.01 -4.89
CA LYS A 441 -4.69 22.22 -5.07
C LYS A 441 -3.68 22.95 -5.96
N GLN A 442 -4.13 23.51 -7.08
CA GLN A 442 -3.26 24.23 -8.01
C GLN A 442 -2.67 25.51 -7.39
N ALA A 443 -3.47 26.21 -6.58
CA ALA A 443 -3.06 27.37 -5.78
C ALA A 443 -2.11 27.00 -4.62
N GLY A 444 -1.97 25.71 -4.29
CA GLY A 444 -1.13 25.23 -3.19
C GLY A 444 -1.75 25.37 -1.80
N ALA A 445 -3.07 25.57 -1.72
CA ALA A 445 -3.78 25.68 -0.45
C ALA A 445 -3.61 24.40 0.39
N PHE A 446 -3.49 24.56 1.70
CA PHE A 446 -3.32 23.48 2.69
C PHE A 446 -2.07 22.59 2.48
N SER A 447 -1.17 22.94 1.56
CA SER A 447 0.04 22.16 1.27
C SER A 447 1.23 22.48 2.19
N GLY A 448 1.06 23.45 3.10
CA GLY A 448 2.14 24.04 3.88
C GLY A 448 3.06 24.97 3.08
N LYS A 449 2.77 25.20 1.80
CA LYS A 449 3.47 26.16 0.94
C LYS A 449 2.71 27.48 0.87
N ALA A 450 3.42 28.55 0.51
CA ALA A 450 2.79 29.83 0.19
C ALA A 450 1.76 29.65 -0.94
N LEU A 451 0.62 30.32 -0.80
CA LEU A 451 -0.40 30.36 -1.83
C LEU A 451 0.16 31.01 -3.09
N LYS A 452 -0.11 30.40 -4.24
CA LYS A 452 0.26 30.94 -5.55
C LYS A 452 -0.81 31.92 -6.01
N VAL A 453 -0.65 33.19 -5.62
CA VAL A 453 -1.63 34.25 -5.89
C VAL A 453 -1.77 34.55 -7.39
N ASP A 454 -0.74 34.31 -8.21
CA ASP A 454 -0.83 34.50 -9.67
C ASP A 454 -1.71 33.45 -10.37
N LYS A 455 -2.15 32.43 -9.62
CA LYS A 455 -3.17 31.45 -10.05
C LYS A 455 -4.51 31.68 -9.37
N LEU A 456 -4.62 32.72 -8.54
CA LEU A 456 -5.88 33.17 -7.98
C LEU A 456 -6.60 34.06 -9.00
#